data_AF-A0A4R1R717-F1
#
_entry.id   AF-A0A4R1R717-F1
#
_cell.length_a   1.000
_cell.length_b   1.000
_cell.length_c   1.000
_cell.angle_alpha   90.00
_cell.angle_beta   90.00
_cell.angle_gamma   90.00
#
_symmetry.space_group_name_H-M   'P 1'
#
loop_
_entity.id
_entity.type
_entity.pdbx_description
1 polymer ?
#
loop_
_entity_poly.entity_id
_entity_poly.type
_entity_poly.pdbx_seq_one_letter_code
_entity_poly.pdbx_strand_id
1 'polypeptide(L)'
;MDYKKLIKSRTVRIKLMRILSFVPDAWMVKLQYRLKTGRKLNLKNPQRYTEKLQWYKLNYRDPLMAKCVDKYEVREYVKQVGLENILNPIYGVYNSPEEVDWNQLPDQFVAKDTLGGGGNDVLICKDKSKLNKTEFYELLARWTQPVKGKHPGREWVYDNAKHRILIEKYIPSSPQDGGLIDYKFFCFSGKAKFLYVIADRDFGKGAGLGIYDMQFNRLPFERVDERPLKREIGQPKPYEKMIEYAEILATPFPHARIDFYCQDETILFGEITFFDGSGYMKYDPDSVDYLFGEKFSI
;
A
#
# COMPACT_ATOMS: atom_id res chain seq x y z
N MET A 1 -0.34 16.71 -19.04
CA MET A 1 -0.79 15.76 -20.08
C MET A 1 -0.96 14.40 -19.42
N ASP A 2 -2.20 13.94 -19.25
CA ASP A 2 -2.46 12.66 -18.61
C ASP A 2 -2.10 11.53 -19.59
N TYR A 3 -0.88 11.01 -19.49
CA TYR A 3 -0.39 9.94 -20.36
C TYR A 3 -1.23 8.65 -20.27
N LYS A 4 -2.04 8.49 -19.21
CA LYS A 4 -3.01 7.38 -19.11
C LYS A 4 -4.14 7.52 -20.13
N LYS A 5 -4.43 8.74 -20.60
CA LYS A 5 -5.38 8.99 -21.71
C LYS A 5 -4.79 8.63 -23.07
N LEU A 6 -3.46 8.71 -23.22
CA LEU A 6 -2.74 8.35 -24.45
C LEU A 6 -2.51 6.83 -24.56
N ILE A 7 -2.13 6.17 -23.46
CA ILE A 7 -1.94 4.71 -23.41
C ILE A 7 -2.83 4.13 -22.32
N LYS A 8 -4.06 3.78 -22.69
CA LYS A 8 -5.08 3.28 -21.75
C LYS A 8 -4.64 1.99 -21.07
N SER A 9 -4.04 1.05 -21.82
CA SER A 9 -3.60 -0.24 -21.27
C SER A 9 -2.47 -0.09 -20.26
N ARG A 10 -2.73 -0.53 -19.02
CA ARG A 10 -1.71 -0.57 -17.94
C ARG A 10 -0.58 -1.54 -18.30
N THR A 11 -0.92 -2.70 -18.86
CA THR A 11 0.08 -3.69 -19.28
C THR A 11 1.06 -3.12 -20.29
N VAL A 12 0.57 -2.35 -21.27
CA VAL A 12 1.44 -1.65 -22.24
C VAL A 12 2.29 -0.60 -21.55
N ARG A 13 1.71 0.21 -20.63
CA ARG A 13 2.47 1.19 -19.84
C ARG A 13 3.59 0.52 -19.03
N ILE A 14 3.33 -0.62 -18.39
CA ILE A 14 4.34 -1.38 -17.63
C ILE A 14 5.44 -1.90 -18.57
N LYS A 15 5.07 -2.47 -19.73
CA LYS A 15 6.05 -2.94 -20.73
C LYS A 15 6.96 -1.81 -21.22
N LEU A 16 6.40 -0.63 -21.52
CA LEU A 16 7.18 0.55 -21.90
C LEU A 16 8.14 0.99 -20.79
N MET A 17 7.66 1.01 -19.54
CA MET A 17 8.52 1.34 -18.39
C MET A 17 9.67 0.34 -18.21
N ARG A 18 9.45 -0.94 -18.51
CA ARG A 18 10.49 -1.98 -18.51
C ARG A 18 11.51 -1.77 -19.63
N ILE A 19 11.07 -1.40 -20.84
CA ILE A 19 11.98 -1.04 -21.94
C ILE A 19 12.87 0.13 -21.54
N LEU A 20 12.32 1.13 -20.84
CA LEU A 20 13.06 2.29 -20.36
C LEU A 20 13.85 2.04 -19.06
N SER A 21 14.05 0.79 -18.64
CA SER A 21 14.77 0.45 -17.41
C SER A 21 16.23 0.94 -17.40
N PHE A 22 16.86 1.05 -18.57
CA PHE A 22 18.21 1.60 -18.74
C PHE A 22 18.33 3.09 -18.37
N VAL A 23 17.21 3.85 -18.38
CA VAL A 23 17.22 5.26 -18.00
C VAL A 23 17.57 5.37 -16.50
N PRO A 24 18.54 6.23 -16.11
CA PRO A 24 18.87 6.45 -14.71
C PRO A 24 17.67 6.89 -13.88
N ASP A 25 17.57 6.40 -12.65
CA ASP A 25 16.35 6.57 -11.84
C ASP A 25 16.03 8.03 -11.56
N ALA A 26 17.04 8.85 -11.28
CA ALA A 26 16.88 10.29 -11.07
C ALA A 26 16.26 11.01 -12.28
N TRP A 27 16.58 10.58 -13.51
CA TRP A 27 16.01 11.16 -14.73
C TRP A 27 14.58 10.67 -14.95
N MET A 28 14.34 9.37 -14.78
CA MET A 28 13.01 8.79 -14.94
C MET A 28 12.02 9.36 -13.92
N VAL A 29 12.41 9.47 -12.65
CA VAL A 29 11.56 10.01 -11.58
C VAL A 29 11.21 11.47 -11.84
N LYS A 30 12.16 12.31 -12.31
CA LYS A 30 11.86 13.70 -12.72
C LYS A 30 10.82 13.76 -13.84
N LEU A 31 10.96 12.91 -14.86
CA LEU A 31 10.02 12.84 -15.97
C LEU A 31 8.62 12.38 -15.50
N GLN A 32 8.56 11.29 -14.73
CA GLN A 32 7.31 10.75 -14.18
C GLN A 32 6.61 11.78 -13.28
N TYR A 33 7.37 12.48 -12.44
CA TYR A 33 6.84 13.53 -11.57
C TYR A 33 6.20 14.65 -12.37
N ARG A 34 6.87 15.17 -13.41
CA ARG A 34 6.31 16.20 -14.30
C ARG A 34 5.05 15.74 -15.02
N LEU A 35 5.04 14.49 -15.51
CA LEU A 35 3.88 13.94 -16.22
C LEU A 35 2.67 13.75 -15.31
N LYS A 36 2.87 13.26 -14.07
CA LYS A 36 1.79 12.92 -13.14
C LYS A 36 1.26 14.11 -12.34
N THR A 37 2.15 14.97 -11.87
CA THR A 37 1.79 16.10 -11.00
C THR A 37 1.65 17.41 -11.77
N GLY A 38 2.28 17.52 -12.95
CA GLY A 38 2.42 18.78 -13.66
C GLY A 38 3.53 19.69 -13.09
N ARG A 39 4.31 19.26 -12.10
CA ARG A 39 5.34 20.10 -11.44
C ARG A 39 6.75 19.67 -11.83
N LYS A 40 7.72 20.57 -11.70
CA LYS A 40 9.14 20.23 -11.84
C LYS A 40 9.65 19.72 -10.49
N LEU A 41 10.17 18.50 -10.45
CA LEU A 41 10.71 17.89 -9.24
C LEU A 41 12.00 18.60 -8.79
N ASN A 42 12.02 19.12 -7.56
CA ASN A 42 13.23 19.65 -6.92
C ASN A 42 13.85 18.62 -5.96
N LEU A 43 14.90 17.92 -6.41
CA LEU A 43 15.66 16.99 -5.55
C LEU A 43 16.78 17.67 -4.74
N LYS A 44 17.15 18.92 -5.06
CA LYS A 44 18.22 19.63 -4.35
C LYS A 44 17.72 20.26 -3.06
N ASN A 45 16.50 20.79 -3.08
CA ASN A 45 15.82 21.35 -1.92
C ASN A 45 14.33 20.97 -1.96
N PRO A 46 14.01 19.69 -1.69
CA PRO A 46 12.63 19.20 -1.72
C PRO A 46 11.83 19.79 -0.55
N GLN A 47 10.67 20.37 -0.85
CA GLN A 47 9.83 21.03 0.17
C GLN A 47 8.51 20.29 0.35
N ARG A 48 7.96 19.78 -0.75
CA ARG A 48 6.71 19.00 -0.76
C ARG A 48 6.96 17.59 -0.27
N TYR A 49 5.98 17.00 0.41
CA TYR A 49 5.97 15.59 0.78
C TYR A 49 6.23 14.70 -0.44
N THR A 50 5.57 14.99 -1.57
CA THR A 50 5.78 14.23 -2.80
C THR A 50 7.20 14.34 -3.37
N GLU A 51 7.87 15.48 -3.23
CA GLU A 51 9.28 15.64 -3.63
C GLU A 51 10.22 14.91 -2.67
N LYS A 52 9.96 15.00 -1.36
CA LYS A 52 10.71 14.31 -0.32
C LYS A 52 10.58 12.79 -0.45
N LEU A 53 9.41 12.26 -0.82
CA LEU A 53 9.24 10.85 -1.18
C LEU A 53 10.09 10.44 -2.40
N GLN A 54 10.21 11.28 -3.42
CA GLN A 54 11.09 10.97 -4.55
C GLN A 54 12.56 11.00 -4.15
N TRP A 55 12.96 11.94 -3.28
CA TRP A 55 14.31 11.93 -2.71
C TRP A 55 14.55 10.67 -1.87
N TYR A 56 13.60 10.32 -1.00
CA TYR A 56 13.66 9.14 -0.12
C TYR A 56 13.83 7.85 -0.93
N LYS A 57 13.03 7.70 -1.99
CA LYS A 57 13.11 6.59 -2.95
C LYS A 57 14.48 6.46 -3.63
N LEU A 58 15.15 7.57 -3.92
CA LEU A 58 16.42 7.57 -4.62
C LEU A 58 17.63 7.39 -3.70
N ASN A 59 17.56 7.87 -2.45
CA ASN A 59 18.73 8.03 -1.58
C ASN A 59 18.70 7.18 -0.31
N TYR A 60 17.53 6.85 0.24
CA TYR A 60 17.42 6.04 1.45
C TYR A 60 17.11 4.58 1.11
N ARG A 61 18.02 3.68 1.49
CA ARG A 61 17.96 2.25 1.15
C ARG A 61 18.30 1.35 2.32
N ASP A 62 17.41 1.33 3.31
CA ASP A 62 17.52 0.41 4.45
C ASP A 62 17.02 -0.99 4.06
N PRO A 63 17.83 -2.06 4.18
CA PRO A 63 17.42 -3.43 3.89
C PRO A 63 16.15 -3.89 4.62
N LEU A 64 15.86 -3.34 5.81
CA LEU A 64 14.64 -3.64 6.54
C LEU A 64 13.39 -3.24 5.75
N MET A 65 13.46 -2.19 4.92
CA MET A 65 12.35 -1.79 4.05
C MET A 65 11.98 -2.89 3.05
N ALA A 66 12.98 -3.56 2.46
CA ALA A 66 12.75 -4.66 1.52
C ALA A 66 12.05 -5.85 2.20
N LYS A 67 12.42 -6.14 3.46
CA LYS A 67 11.71 -7.12 4.29
C LYS A 67 10.27 -6.69 4.58
N CYS A 68 10.06 -5.42 4.92
CA CYS A 68 8.76 -4.91 5.35
C CYS A 68 7.72 -4.75 4.24
N VAL A 69 8.13 -4.66 2.96
CA VAL A 69 7.18 -4.61 1.84
C VAL A 69 6.65 -5.98 1.40
N ASP A 70 7.31 -7.07 1.77
CA ASP A 70 6.81 -8.42 1.56
C ASP A 70 5.80 -8.77 2.67
N LYS A 71 4.55 -9.04 2.30
CA LYS A 71 3.44 -9.30 3.23
C LYS A 71 3.64 -10.52 4.14
N TYR A 72 4.56 -11.42 3.79
CA TYR A 72 4.95 -12.54 4.63
C TYR A 72 6.17 -12.21 5.49
N GLU A 73 7.25 -11.71 4.88
CA GLU A 73 8.52 -11.44 5.61
C GLU A 73 8.38 -10.34 6.67
N VAL A 74 7.51 -9.35 6.43
CA VAL A 74 7.24 -8.26 7.39
C VAL A 74 6.77 -8.77 8.74
N ARG A 75 6.12 -9.94 8.78
CA ARG A 75 5.55 -10.51 10.00
C ARG A 75 6.61 -10.84 11.02
N GLU A 76 7.80 -11.23 10.57
CA GLU A 76 8.93 -11.46 11.47
C GLU A 76 9.38 -10.15 12.14
N TYR A 77 9.39 -9.03 11.41
CA TYR A 77 9.64 -7.73 12.01
C TYR A 77 8.53 -7.32 13.01
N VAL A 78 7.26 -7.54 12.66
CA VAL A 78 6.12 -7.27 13.56
C VAL A 78 6.23 -8.08 14.86
N LYS A 79 6.67 -9.34 14.80
CA LYS A 79 6.95 -10.17 15.99
C LYS A 79 8.12 -9.63 16.81
N GLN A 80 9.21 -9.24 16.17
CA GLN A 80 10.41 -8.72 16.83
C GLN A 80 10.12 -7.46 17.65
N VAL A 81 9.17 -6.62 17.21
CA VAL A 81 8.73 -5.44 17.96
C VAL A 81 7.60 -5.73 18.96
N GLY A 82 7.28 -7.00 19.21
CA GLY A 82 6.31 -7.42 20.22
C GLY A 82 4.83 -7.28 19.83
N LEU A 83 4.53 -7.16 18.53
CA LEU A 83 3.17 -6.92 18.02
C LEU A 83 2.60 -8.12 17.26
N GLU A 84 2.99 -9.33 17.62
CA GLU A 84 2.51 -10.53 16.94
C GLU A 84 0.99 -10.78 17.10
N ASN A 85 0.39 -10.22 18.15
CA ASN A 85 -1.03 -10.34 18.46
C ASN A 85 -1.95 -9.65 17.44
N ILE A 86 -1.44 -8.73 16.61
CA ILE A 86 -2.21 -8.07 15.55
C ILE A 86 -2.04 -8.74 14.18
N LEU A 87 -1.29 -9.84 14.09
CA LEU A 87 -1.08 -10.53 12.82
C LEU A 87 -2.28 -11.40 12.44
N ASN A 88 -2.83 -11.17 11.25
CA ASN A 88 -3.90 -12.02 10.69
C ASN A 88 -3.40 -13.48 10.50
N PRO A 89 -4.22 -14.52 10.76
CA PRO A 89 -3.80 -15.91 10.54
C PRO A 89 -3.50 -16.21 9.06
N ILE A 90 -2.44 -16.98 8.84
CA ILE A 90 -2.01 -17.44 7.52
C ILE A 90 -2.32 -18.92 7.39
N TYR A 91 -2.91 -19.33 6.28
CA TYR A 91 -3.12 -20.72 5.92
C TYR A 91 -1.93 -21.31 5.17
N GLY A 92 -1.22 -20.49 4.37
CA GLY A 92 0.03 -20.91 3.76
C GLY A 92 0.72 -19.84 2.94
N VAL A 93 2.01 -20.08 2.65
CA VAL A 93 2.81 -19.34 1.68
C VAL A 93 3.44 -20.33 0.71
N TYR A 94 3.33 -20.03 -0.59
CA TYR A 94 3.66 -20.95 -1.66
C TYR A 94 4.49 -20.24 -2.74
N ASN A 95 5.46 -20.95 -3.32
CA ASN A 95 6.28 -20.44 -4.42
C ASN A 95 5.60 -20.60 -5.77
N SER A 96 4.68 -21.55 -5.89
CA SER A 96 3.99 -21.84 -7.14
C SER A 96 2.55 -22.30 -6.89
N PRO A 97 1.66 -22.20 -7.90
CA PRO A 97 0.28 -22.63 -7.77
C PRO A 97 0.15 -24.13 -7.44
N GLU A 98 1.06 -24.97 -7.92
CA GLU A 98 1.03 -26.42 -7.73
C GLU A 98 1.24 -26.85 -6.27
N GLU A 99 1.90 -26.00 -5.45
CA GLU A 99 2.07 -26.25 -4.01
C GLU A 99 0.76 -26.00 -3.22
N VAL A 100 -0.25 -25.36 -3.83
CA VAL A 100 -1.53 -25.03 -3.17
C VAL A 100 -2.50 -26.21 -3.28
N ASP A 101 -2.77 -26.88 -2.16
CA ASP A 101 -3.80 -27.91 -2.07
C ASP A 101 -5.21 -27.31 -1.90
N TRP A 102 -6.00 -27.33 -2.98
CA TRP A 102 -7.39 -26.85 -3.01
C TRP A 102 -8.29 -27.44 -1.92
N ASN A 103 -8.08 -28.71 -1.56
CA ASN A 103 -8.94 -29.41 -0.62
C ASN A 103 -8.68 -28.98 0.82
N GLN A 104 -7.47 -28.50 1.13
CA GLN A 104 -7.11 -27.97 2.44
C GLN A 104 -7.50 -26.49 2.62
N LEU A 105 -7.82 -25.77 1.54
CA LEU A 105 -8.29 -24.39 1.65
C LEU A 105 -9.63 -24.33 2.40
N PRO A 106 -9.83 -23.37 3.32
CA PRO A 106 -11.12 -23.19 3.98
C PRO A 106 -12.18 -22.64 3.01
N ASP A 107 -13.44 -22.59 3.46
CA ASP A 107 -14.54 -22.04 2.65
C ASP A 107 -14.44 -20.54 2.39
N GLN A 108 -13.67 -19.83 3.22
CA GLN A 108 -13.39 -18.40 3.09
C GLN A 108 -11.92 -18.10 3.32
N PHE A 109 -11.29 -17.38 2.39
CA PHE A 109 -9.89 -16.98 2.47
C PHE A 109 -9.61 -15.76 1.59
N VAL A 110 -8.46 -15.14 1.79
CA VAL A 110 -7.90 -14.17 0.86
C VAL A 110 -6.57 -14.69 0.34
N ALA A 111 -6.44 -14.82 -0.98
CA ALA A 111 -5.19 -15.14 -1.64
C ALA A 111 -4.58 -13.84 -2.19
N LYS A 112 -3.27 -13.64 -2.00
CA LYS A 112 -2.56 -12.42 -2.39
C LYS A 112 -1.17 -12.75 -2.91
N ASP A 113 -0.63 -11.88 -3.75
CA ASP A 113 0.80 -11.82 -3.99
C ASP A 113 1.49 -11.11 -2.81
N THR A 114 2.57 -11.71 -2.27
CA THR A 114 3.33 -11.13 -1.15
C THR A 114 3.86 -9.74 -1.47
N LEU A 115 4.18 -9.46 -2.74
CA LEU A 115 4.73 -8.18 -3.22
C LEU A 115 3.76 -7.42 -4.13
N GLY A 116 2.54 -7.94 -4.27
CA GLY A 116 1.49 -7.37 -5.09
C GLY A 116 1.04 -6.00 -4.58
N GLY A 117 0.64 -5.13 -5.52
CA GLY A 117 0.38 -3.72 -5.23
C GLY A 117 -0.89 -3.17 -5.89
N GLY A 118 -1.51 -2.18 -5.24
CA GLY A 118 -2.65 -1.45 -5.80
C GLY A 118 -3.91 -2.29 -6.02
N GLY A 119 -4.09 -3.38 -5.28
CA GLY A 119 -5.32 -4.17 -5.24
C GLY A 119 -5.58 -5.08 -6.45
N ASN A 120 -4.58 -5.36 -7.28
CA ASN A 120 -4.73 -6.18 -8.50
C ASN A 120 -4.31 -7.63 -8.32
N ASP A 121 -3.60 -7.88 -7.23
CA ASP A 121 -2.97 -9.16 -6.91
C ASP A 121 -3.54 -9.71 -5.60
N VAL A 122 -4.88 -9.58 -5.47
CA VAL A 122 -5.68 -10.00 -4.33
C VAL A 122 -6.95 -10.67 -4.85
N LEU A 123 -7.25 -11.85 -4.35
CA LEU A 123 -8.51 -12.58 -4.56
C LEU A 123 -9.19 -12.77 -3.21
N ILE A 124 -10.43 -12.31 -3.08
CA ILE A 124 -11.26 -12.54 -1.90
C ILE A 124 -12.22 -13.68 -2.19
N CYS A 125 -12.04 -14.81 -1.50
CA CYS A 125 -12.97 -15.93 -1.53
C CYS A 125 -13.89 -15.84 -0.30
N LYS A 126 -15.16 -15.51 -0.52
CA LYS A 126 -16.22 -15.53 0.52
C LYS A 126 -17.02 -16.83 0.54
N ASP A 127 -16.87 -17.65 -0.50
CA ASP A 127 -17.57 -18.90 -0.70
C ASP A 127 -16.79 -19.73 -1.73
N LYS A 128 -15.99 -20.69 -1.24
CA LYS A 128 -15.13 -21.53 -2.08
C LYS A 128 -15.91 -22.31 -3.13
N SER A 129 -17.19 -22.66 -2.88
CA SER A 129 -18.02 -23.39 -3.83
C SER A 129 -18.35 -22.59 -5.10
N LYS A 130 -18.30 -21.25 -5.03
CA LYS A 130 -18.55 -20.35 -6.16
C LYS A 130 -17.29 -19.97 -6.93
N LEU A 131 -16.12 -20.38 -6.46
CA LEU A 131 -14.86 -20.03 -7.08
C LEU A 131 -14.52 -21.05 -8.17
N ASN A 132 -14.25 -20.56 -9.39
CA ASN A 132 -13.75 -21.41 -10.46
C ASN A 132 -12.31 -21.85 -10.13
N LYS A 133 -12.13 -23.15 -9.89
CA LYS A 133 -10.82 -23.74 -9.53
C LYS A 133 -9.76 -23.47 -10.59
N THR A 134 -10.09 -23.57 -11.88
CA THR A 134 -9.14 -23.34 -12.97
C THR A 134 -8.70 -21.88 -13.01
N GLU A 135 -9.66 -20.94 -12.97
CA GLU A 135 -9.35 -19.50 -12.98
C GLU A 135 -8.55 -19.08 -11.73
N PHE A 136 -8.78 -19.73 -10.59
CA PHE A 136 -7.99 -19.53 -9.39
C PHE A 136 -6.52 -19.86 -9.62
N TYR A 137 -6.19 -21.06 -10.09
CA TYR A 137 -4.80 -21.44 -10.34
C TYR A 137 -4.15 -20.61 -11.46
N GLU A 138 -4.89 -20.23 -12.50
CA GLU A 138 -4.40 -19.31 -13.54
C GLU A 138 -4.07 -17.92 -12.97
N LEU A 139 -4.88 -17.41 -12.04
CA LEU A 139 -4.59 -16.16 -11.33
C LEU A 139 -3.31 -16.28 -10.50
N LEU A 140 -3.17 -17.35 -9.72
CA LEU A 140 -1.96 -17.61 -8.92
C LEU A 140 -0.71 -17.71 -9.81
N ALA A 141 -0.81 -18.40 -10.94
CA ALA A 141 0.28 -18.57 -11.90
C ALA A 141 0.75 -17.23 -12.49
N ARG A 142 -0.16 -16.26 -12.63
CA ARG A 142 0.20 -14.90 -13.07
C ARG A 142 0.97 -14.13 -12.01
N TRP A 143 0.70 -14.33 -10.73
CA TRP A 143 1.39 -13.65 -9.63
C TRP A 143 2.82 -14.14 -9.46
N THR A 144 3.07 -15.44 -9.62
CA THR A 144 4.40 -16.03 -9.41
C THR A 144 5.34 -15.88 -10.62
N GLN A 145 4.91 -15.17 -11.67
CA GLN A 145 5.78 -14.91 -12.82
C GLN A 145 7.00 -14.08 -12.41
N PRO A 146 8.21 -14.45 -12.86
CA PRO A 146 9.43 -13.73 -12.47
C PRO A 146 9.40 -12.29 -13.00
N VAL A 147 9.58 -11.34 -12.10
CA VAL A 147 9.76 -9.93 -12.44
C VAL A 147 11.25 -9.63 -12.44
N LYS A 148 11.80 -9.31 -13.62
CA LYS A 148 13.19 -8.87 -13.77
C LYS A 148 13.25 -7.36 -14.06
N GLY A 149 14.22 -6.70 -13.44
CA GLY A 149 14.50 -5.29 -13.64
C GLY A 149 13.78 -4.38 -12.63
N LYS A 150 13.66 -3.11 -13.02
CA LYS A 150 13.21 -2.04 -12.13
C LYS A 150 11.69 -1.96 -12.03
N HIS A 151 11.18 -1.72 -10.83
CA HIS A 151 9.77 -1.44 -10.59
C HIS A 151 9.32 -0.23 -11.43
N PRO A 152 8.11 -0.23 -12.03
CA PRO A 152 7.63 0.89 -12.86
C PRO A 152 7.57 2.24 -12.13
N GLY A 153 7.46 2.23 -10.80
CA GLY A 153 7.53 3.42 -9.94
C GLY A 153 8.95 3.83 -9.51
N ARG A 154 9.98 3.07 -9.91
CA ARG A 154 11.39 3.15 -9.45
C ARG A 154 11.55 2.95 -7.95
N GLU A 155 10.67 2.14 -7.38
CA GLU A 155 10.68 1.78 -5.96
C GLU A 155 11.56 0.55 -5.78
N TRP A 156 12.80 0.79 -5.36
CA TRP A 156 13.87 -0.21 -5.36
C TRP A 156 13.57 -1.44 -4.49
N VAL A 157 12.71 -1.31 -3.48
CA VAL A 157 12.27 -2.40 -2.59
C VAL A 157 11.52 -3.51 -3.34
N TYR A 158 11.01 -3.22 -4.55
CA TYR A 158 10.32 -4.16 -5.43
C TYR A 158 11.16 -4.56 -6.66
N ASP A 159 12.43 -4.16 -6.74
CA ASP A 159 13.30 -4.53 -7.86
C ASP A 159 13.72 -6.00 -7.76
N ASN A 160 13.64 -6.73 -8.88
CA ASN A 160 13.99 -8.17 -8.96
C ASN A 160 13.35 -9.05 -7.88
N ALA A 161 12.16 -8.67 -7.42
CA ALA A 161 11.49 -9.29 -6.29
C ALA A 161 10.97 -10.69 -6.64
N LYS A 162 11.06 -11.63 -5.68
CA LYS A 162 10.50 -12.98 -5.80
C LYS A 162 9.06 -12.97 -5.29
N HIS A 163 8.11 -12.97 -6.22
CA HIS A 163 6.68 -13.04 -5.90
C HIS A 163 6.30 -14.42 -5.38
N ARG A 164 5.47 -14.47 -4.34
CA ARG A 164 4.93 -15.69 -3.72
C ARG A 164 3.43 -15.54 -3.51
N ILE A 165 2.74 -16.66 -3.38
CA ILE A 165 1.32 -16.71 -3.05
C ILE A 165 1.20 -16.77 -1.52
N LEU A 166 0.45 -15.84 -0.95
CA LEU A 166 0.05 -15.82 0.45
C LEU A 166 -1.45 -16.09 0.54
N ILE A 167 -1.85 -17.09 1.32
CA ILE A 167 -3.26 -17.36 1.62
C ILE A 167 -3.49 -17.13 3.10
N GLU A 168 -4.41 -16.24 3.44
CA GLU A 168 -4.71 -15.83 4.81
C GLU A 168 -6.21 -15.86 5.12
N LYS A 169 -6.53 -15.76 6.41
CA LYS A 169 -7.90 -15.70 6.91
C LYS A 169 -8.63 -14.50 6.32
N TYR A 170 -9.82 -14.75 5.78
CA TYR A 170 -10.74 -13.70 5.38
C TYR A 170 -11.25 -12.94 6.60
N ILE A 171 -11.21 -11.61 6.53
CA ILE A 171 -11.74 -10.72 7.55
C ILE A 171 -13.17 -10.34 7.13
N PRO A 172 -14.21 -10.80 7.85
CA PRO A 172 -15.58 -10.43 7.55
C PRO A 172 -15.77 -8.92 7.66
N SER A 173 -16.51 -8.36 6.72
CA SER A 173 -16.87 -6.95 6.71
C SER A 173 -18.18 -6.75 5.94
N SER A 174 -18.91 -5.70 6.34
CA SER A 174 -20.24 -5.37 5.84
C SER A 174 -20.16 -4.10 4.99
N PRO A 175 -20.60 -4.13 3.71
CA PRO A 175 -20.66 -2.92 2.88
C PRO A 175 -21.53 -1.81 3.49
N GLN A 176 -22.56 -2.18 4.25
CA GLN A 176 -23.43 -1.23 4.96
C GLN A 176 -22.66 -0.40 5.98
N ASP A 177 -21.59 -0.97 6.55
CA ASP A 177 -20.71 -0.33 7.53
C ASP A 177 -19.45 0.30 6.90
N GLY A 178 -19.41 0.37 5.56
CA GLY A 178 -18.27 0.91 4.81
C GLY A 178 -17.27 -0.15 4.34
N GLY A 179 -17.58 -1.44 4.51
CA GLY A 179 -16.70 -2.55 4.18
C GLY A 179 -15.55 -2.69 5.16
N LEU A 180 -14.46 -3.34 4.73
CA LEU A 180 -13.25 -3.44 5.54
C LEU A 180 -12.52 -2.07 5.49
N ILE A 181 -12.59 -1.33 6.58
CA ILE A 181 -12.02 0.02 6.68
C ILE A 181 -10.51 -0.07 6.89
N ASP A 182 -9.75 0.60 6.03
CA ASP A 182 -8.30 0.77 6.20
C ASP A 182 -8.01 2.06 6.99
N TYR A 183 -7.22 1.93 8.06
CA TYR A 183 -6.67 3.06 8.82
C TYR A 183 -5.17 3.14 8.54
N LYS A 184 -4.75 4.16 7.79
CA LYS A 184 -3.37 4.31 7.30
C LYS A 184 -2.68 5.49 7.98
N PHE A 185 -1.89 5.19 9.00
CA PHE A 185 -1.16 6.18 9.78
C PHE A 185 0.12 6.59 9.07
N PHE A 186 0.29 7.89 8.85
CA PHE A 186 1.51 8.47 8.28
C PHE A 186 2.45 8.84 9.42
N CYS A 187 3.52 8.08 9.54
CA CYS A 187 4.52 8.24 10.58
C CYS A 187 5.80 8.88 10.02
N PHE A 188 6.30 9.88 10.73
CA PHE A 188 7.54 10.58 10.41
C PHE A 188 8.46 10.53 11.62
N SER A 189 9.68 10.02 11.44
CA SER A 189 10.65 9.78 12.52
C SER A 189 10.02 9.04 13.71
N GLY A 190 9.31 7.95 13.41
CA GLY A 190 8.61 7.13 14.41
C GLY A 190 7.34 7.74 15.02
N LYS A 191 6.89 8.92 14.58
CA LYS A 191 5.69 9.59 15.15
C LYS A 191 4.55 9.74 14.16
N ALA A 192 3.35 9.29 14.53
CA ALA A 192 2.16 9.43 13.70
C ALA A 192 1.72 10.90 13.65
N LYS A 193 1.42 11.41 12.45
CA LYS A 193 1.03 12.81 12.24
C LYS A 193 -0.27 13.01 11.48
N PHE A 194 -0.61 12.08 10.60
CA PHE A 194 -1.84 12.12 9.81
C PHE A 194 -2.40 10.72 9.65
N LEU A 195 -3.68 10.63 9.35
CA LEU A 195 -4.39 9.38 9.13
C LEU A 195 -5.19 9.46 7.84
N TYR A 196 -5.07 8.45 6.97
CA TYR A 196 -6.11 8.19 5.97
C TYR A 196 -7.07 7.15 6.50
N VAL A 197 -8.36 7.45 6.40
CA VAL A 197 -9.43 6.47 6.58
C VAL A 197 -9.99 6.17 5.20
N ILE A 198 -9.90 4.90 4.78
CA ILE A 198 -10.41 4.44 3.49
C ILE A 198 -11.54 3.45 3.73
N ALA A 199 -12.71 3.76 3.16
CA ALA A 199 -13.92 2.96 3.29
C ALA A 199 -14.74 3.00 1.99
N ASP A 200 -15.90 2.33 1.98
CA ASP A 200 -16.81 2.22 0.83
C ASP A 200 -16.09 1.67 -0.42
N ARG A 201 -15.24 0.66 -0.22
CA ARG A 201 -14.49 0.01 -1.30
C ARG A 201 -15.45 -0.75 -2.20
N ASP A 202 -15.57 -0.29 -3.45
CA ASP A 202 -16.30 -0.97 -4.51
C ASP A 202 -15.29 -1.52 -5.53
N PHE A 203 -15.35 -2.85 -5.76
CA PHE A 203 -14.41 -3.53 -6.64
C PHE A 203 -14.53 -2.97 -8.06
N GLY A 204 -13.43 -2.41 -8.56
CA GLY A 204 -13.38 -1.77 -9.89
C GLY A 204 -13.85 -0.31 -9.93
N LYS A 205 -14.43 0.26 -8.86
CA LYS A 205 -14.85 1.66 -8.79
C LYS A 205 -14.08 2.51 -7.76
N GLY A 206 -13.17 1.89 -7.01
CA GLY A 206 -12.30 2.57 -6.04
C GLY A 206 -12.88 2.58 -4.63
N ALA A 207 -12.29 3.39 -3.75
CA ALA A 207 -12.74 3.56 -2.37
C ALA A 207 -12.82 5.06 -2.04
N GLY A 208 -13.62 5.40 -1.02
CA GLY A 208 -13.64 6.74 -0.46
C GLY A 208 -12.46 6.95 0.48
N LEU A 209 -11.75 8.07 0.35
CA LEU A 209 -10.64 8.46 1.22
C LEU A 209 -10.98 9.74 1.99
N GLY A 210 -10.77 9.72 3.30
CA GLY A 210 -10.75 10.91 4.15
C GLY A 210 -9.39 11.09 4.82
N ILE A 211 -8.98 12.34 5.01
CA ILE A 211 -7.73 12.71 5.69
C ILE A 211 -8.09 13.27 7.07
N TYR A 212 -7.40 12.79 8.11
CA TYR A 212 -7.68 13.08 9.50
C TYR A 212 -6.40 13.51 10.22
N ASP A 213 -6.57 14.33 11.26
CA ASP A 213 -5.54 14.55 12.26
C ASP A 213 -5.46 13.39 13.26
N MET A 214 -4.54 13.48 14.23
CA MET A 214 -4.34 12.45 15.25
C MET A 214 -5.36 12.52 16.40
N GLN A 215 -6.25 13.51 16.40
CA GLN A 215 -7.41 13.60 17.29
C GLN A 215 -8.67 13.02 16.62
N PHE A 216 -8.51 12.39 15.44
CA PHE A 216 -9.58 11.83 14.63
C PHE A 216 -10.57 12.87 14.09
N ASN A 217 -10.16 14.14 13.99
CA ASN A 217 -10.94 15.15 13.28
C ASN A 217 -10.68 15.04 11.78
N ARG A 218 -11.75 15.00 10.99
CA ARG A 218 -11.65 15.03 9.53
C ARG A 218 -11.18 16.40 9.08
N LEU A 219 -10.06 16.44 8.35
CA LEU A 219 -9.51 17.65 7.78
C LEU A 219 -10.20 17.97 6.44
N PRO A 220 -10.35 19.25 6.07
CA PRO A 220 -10.93 19.67 4.80
C PRO A 220 -9.91 19.53 3.65
N PHE A 221 -9.23 18.38 3.61
CA PHE A 221 -8.17 18.06 2.65
C PHE A 221 -8.61 16.90 1.77
N GLU A 222 -8.30 16.97 0.49
CA GLU A 222 -8.56 15.91 -0.46
C GLU A 222 -7.27 15.45 -1.14
N ARG A 223 -7.19 14.15 -1.42
CA ARG A 223 -6.22 13.59 -2.36
C ARG A 223 -6.88 13.51 -3.74
N VAL A 224 -6.43 14.35 -4.66
CA VAL A 224 -7.12 14.65 -5.94
C VAL A 224 -7.28 13.43 -6.86
N ASP A 225 -6.42 12.42 -6.72
CA ASP A 225 -6.49 11.18 -7.50
C ASP A 225 -7.39 10.10 -6.88
N GLU A 226 -8.01 10.37 -5.72
CA GLU A 226 -8.89 9.45 -5.00
C GLU A 226 -10.30 10.05 -4.85
N ARG A 227 -11.30 9.21 -4.67
CA ARG A 227 -12.67 9.66 -4.41
C ARG A 227 -12.76 10.15 -2.96
N PRO A 228 -13.34 11.33 -2.68
CA PRO A 228 -13.59 11.75 -1.31
C PRO A 228 -14.54 10.79 -0.57
N LEU A 229 -14.18 10.42 0.66
CA LEU A 229 -15.06 9.66 1.54
C LEU A 229 -16.29 10.50 1.88
N LYS A 230 -17.50 10.02 1.61
CA LYS A 230 -18.72 10.78 1.94
C LYS A 230 -19.33 10.37 3.28
N ARG A 231 -19.12 9.12 3.67
CA ARG A 231 -19.57 8.55 4.93
C ARG A 231 -18.81 9.17 6.11
N GLU A 232 -19.52 9.38 7.21
CA GLU A 232 -18.90 9.64 8.51
C GLU A 232 -18.50 8.31 9.15
N ILE A 233 -17.22 8.19 9.47
CA ILE A 233 -16.66 7.03 10.17
C ILE A 233 -16.40 7.47 11.61
N GLY A 234 -16.91 6.69 12.57
CA GLY A 234 -16.60 6.89 13.98
C GLY A 234 -15.18 6.47 14.32
N GLN A 235 -14.60 7.10 15.35
CA GLN A 235 -13.30 6.70 15.87
C GLN A 235 -13.35 5.24 16.35
N PRO A 236 -12.40 4.38 15.93
CA PRO A 236 -12.37 3.01 16.41
C PRO A 236 -12.05 3.00 17.90
N LYS A 237 -12.69 2.12 18.69
CA LYS A 237 -12.47 2.05 20.14
C LYS A 237 -11.00 1.87 20.55
N PRO A 238 -10.18 1.02 19.90
CA PRO A 238 -8.77 0.87 20.29
C PRO A 238 -7.85 1.90 19.62
N TYR A 239 -8.32 3.13 19.35
CA TYR A 239 -7.58 4.12 18.55
C TYR A 239 -6.22 4.52 19.14
N GLU A 240 -6.13 4.80 20.45
CA GLU A 240 -4.82 5.17 21.03
C GLU A 240 -3.79 4.04 20.87
N LYS A 241 -4.25 2.80 20.98
CA LYS A 241 -3.43 1.60 20.79
C LYS A 241 -2.99 1.43 19.34
N MET A 242 -3.85 1.78 18.37
CA MET A 242 -3.46 1.83 16.96
C MET A 242 -2.37 2.87 16.70
N ILE A 243 -2.43 4.04 17.35
CA ILE A 243 -1.36 5.05 17.27
C ILE A 243 -0.06 4.50 17.84
N GLU A 244 -0.10 3.95 19.05
CA GLU A 244 1.07 3.35 19.71
C GLU A 244 1.74 2.31 18.79
N TYR A 245 0.95 1.40 18.23
CA TYR A 245 1.44 0.37 17.33
C TYR A 245 2.00 0.92 16.03
N ALA A 246 1.40 1.97 15.46
CA ALA A 246 1.94 2.67 14.30
C ALA A 246 3.33 3.24 14.60
N GLU A 247 3.49 3.90 15.75
CA GLU A 247 4.74 4.53 16.17
C GLU A 247 5.85 3.49 16.44
N ILE A 248 5.51 2.39 17.12
CA ILE A 248 6.43 1.26 17.32
C ILE A 248 6.92 0.72 15.98
N LEU A 249 6.00 0.39 15.06
CA LEU A 249 6.35 -0.16 13.74
C LEU A 249 7.16 0.81 12.87
N ALA A 250 6.94 2.11 13.03
CA ALA A 250 7.59 3.15 12.24
C ALA A 250 8.96 3.60 12.80
N THR A 251 9.33 3.19 14.02
CA THR A 251 10.52 3.68 14.74
C THR A 251 11.82 3.65 13.90
N PRO A 252 12.14 2.59 13.13
CA PRO A 252 13.40 2.54 12.37
C PRO A 252 13.44 3.45 11.14
N PHE A 253 12.31 4.01 10.71
CA PHE A 253 12.19 4.65 9.40
C PHE A 253 12.04 6.17 9.50
N PRO A 254 12.74 6.95 8.65
CA PRO A 254 12.48 8.39 8.51
C PRO A 254 11.01 8.69 8.18
N HIS A 255 10.40 7.82 7.37
CA HIS A 255 8.98 7.85 7.07
C HIS A 255 8.45 6.46 6.73
N ALA A 256 7.28 6.13 7.25
CA ALA A 256 6.52 4.94 6.89
C ALA A 256 5.01 5.21 7.07
N ARG A 257 4.19 4.65 6.17
CA ARG A 257 2.75 4.56 6.34
C ARG A 257 2.42 3.19 6.90
N ILE A 258 1.78 3.15 8.07
CA ILE A 258 1.40 1.92 8.76
C ILE A 258 -0.10 1.71 8.61
N ASP A 259 -0.49 0.59 8.03
CA ASP A 259 -1.87 0.30 7.71
C ASP A 259 -2.43 -0.74 8.68
N PHE A 260 -3.61 -0.46 9.22
CA PHE A 260 -4.37 -1.39 10.04
C PHE A 260 -5.79 -1.56 9.50
N TYR A 261 -6.37 -2.71 9.82
CA TYR A 261 -7.81 -2.89 9.87
C TYR A 261 -8.26 -2.89 11.33
N CYS A 262 -9.49 -2.46 11.59
CA CYS A 262 -10.12 -2.59 12.90
C CYS A 262 -11.52 -3.15 12.72
N GLN A 263 -11.75 -4.36 13.22
CA GLN A 263 -13.06 -5.04 13.19
C GLN A 263 -13.37 -5.55 14.59
N ASP A 264 -14.55 -5.21 15.12
CA ASP A 264 -15.00 -5.64 16.45
C ASP A 264 -13.93 -5.41 17.53
N GLU A 265 -13.36 -4.20 17.54
CA GLU A 265 -12.30 -3.77 18.48
C GLU A 265 -10.96 -4.51 18.35
N THR A 266 -10.84 -5.42 17.38
CA THR A 266 -9.61 -6.15 17.07
C THR A 266 -8.80 -5.37 16.05
N ILE A 267 -7.58 -4.99 16.42
CA ILE A 267 -6.59 -4.40 15.51
C ILE A 267 -5.93 -5.53 14.72
N LEU A 268 -5.91 -5.39 13.39
CA LEU A 268 -5.19 -6.29 12.49
C LEU A 268 -4.19 -5.49 11.66
N PHE A 269 -2.94 -5.96 11.64
CA PHE A 269 -1.89 -5.42 10.78
C PHE A 269 -2.23 -5.63 9.29
N GLY A 270 -2.13 -4.56 8.51
CA GLY A 270 -2.32 -4.56 7.06
C GLY A 270 -0.99 -4.63 6.31
N GLU A 271 -0.25 -3.52 6.27
CA GLU A 271 1.03 -3.40 5.57
C GLU A 271 1.86 -2.22 6.08
N ILE A 272 3.15 -2.19 5.73
CA ILE A 272 4.00 -1.01 5.82
C ILE A 272 4.28 -0.52 4.40
N THR A 273 3.98 0.75 4.13
CA THR A 273 4.23 1.38 2.83
C THR A 273 5.20 2.54 2.97
N PHE A 274 6.29 2.51 2.21
CA PHE A 274 7.32 3.56 2.24
C PHE A 274 7.12 4.66 1.19
N PHE A 275 6.38 4.35 0.11
CA PHE A 275 6.21 5.21 -1.05
C PHE A 275 4.72 5.38 -1.40
N ASP A 276 3.94 5.99 -0.50
CA ASP A 276 2.50 6.21 -0.72
C ASP A 276 2.25 6.85 -2.09
N GLY A 277 1.27 6.34 -2.86
CA GLY A 277 0.98 6.82 -4.22
C GLY A 277 2.19 6.82 -5.19
N SER A 278 3.26 6.08 -4.87
CA SER A 278 4.58 6.17 -5.51
C SER A 278 5.20 7.59 -5.47
N GLY A 279 4.72 8.46 -4.59
CA GLY A 279 5.10 9.86 -4.43
C GLY A 279 4.60 10.79 -5.56
N TYR A 280 3.52 10.42 -6.24
CA TYR A 280 3.00 11.17 -7.39
C TYR A 280 1.55 11.66 -7.24
N MET A 281 1.04 11.66 -6.01
CA MET A 281 -0.28 12.18 -5.66
C MET A 281 -0.30 13.72 -5.71
N LYS A 282 -1.51 14.28 -5.68
CA LYS A 282 -1.74 15.72 -5.49
C LYS A 282 -2.79 15.91 -4.41
N TYR A 283 -2.70 17.03 -3.70
CA TYR A 283 -3.64 17.40 -2.67
C TYR A 283 -4.39 18.67 -3.05
N ASP A 284 -5.59 18.81 -2.49
CA ASP A 284 -6.38 20.03 -2.49
C ASP A 284 -6.75 20.40 -1.03
N PRO A 285 -6.35 21.57 -0.52
CA PRO A 285 -5.50 22.56 -1.17
C PRO A 285 -4.04 22.08 -1.36
N ASP A 286 -3.33 22.70 -2.30
CA ASP A 286 -1.94 22.33 -2.61
C ASP A 286 -0.98 22.49 -1.41
N SER A 287 -1.31 23.37 -0.46
CA SER A 287 -0.54 23.61 0.77
C SER A 287 -0.40 22.36 1.63
N VAL A 288 -1.30 21.38 1.50
CA VAL A 288 -1.23 20.10 2.24
C VAL A 288 0.03 19.32 1.87
N ASP A 289 0.47 19.38 0.60
CA ASP A 289 1.71 18.71 0.17
C ASP A 289 2.94 19.30 0.89
N TYR A 290 2.93 20.60 1.17
CA TYR A 290 3.98 21.25 1.96
C TYR A 290 3.86 20.92 3.45
N LEU A 291 2.64 20.96 4.00
CA LEU A 291 2.37 20.61 5.41
C LEU A 291 2.89 19.21 5.76
N PHE A 292 2.64 18.23 4.89
CA PHE A 292 3.16 16.88 5.08
C PHE A 292 4.69 16.86 4.89
N GLY A 293 5.19 17.67 3.95
CA GLY A 293 6.61 17.83 3.69
C GLY A 293 7.38 18.36 4.90
N GLU A 294 6.83 19.29 5.66
CA GLU A 294 7.43 19.84 6.89
C GLU A 294 7.68 18.78 7.96
N LYS A 295 6.86 17.71 8.01
CA LYS A 295 7.03 16.62 8.98
C LYS A 295 8.12 15.64 8.58
N PHE A 296 8.43 15.56 7.28
CA PHE A 296 9.39 14.61 6.76
C PHE A 296 10.81 15.20 6.73
N SER A 297 11.63 14.86 7.71
CA SER A 297 13.05 15.20 7.71
C SER A 297 13.84 14.16 6.91
N ILE A 298 14.58 14.61 5.90
CA ILE A 298 15.41 13.79 5.00
C ILE A 298 16.80 14.38 4.84
#